data_AF-G5E1G9-F1
#
_entry.id   AF-G5E1G9-F1
#
_cell.length_a   1.000
_cell.length_b   1.000
_cell.length_c   1.000
_cell.angle_alpha   90.00
_cell.angle_beta   90.00
_cell.angle_gamma   90.00
#
_symmetry.space_group_name_H-M   'P 1'
#
loop_
_entity.id
_entity.type
_entity.pdbx_description
1 polymer ?
#
loop_
_entity_poly.entity_id
_entity_poly.type
_entity_poly.pdbx_seq_one_letter_code
_entity_poly.pdbx_strand_id
1 'polypeptide(L)'
;QSIRQFNTELIVEAVVRCLRVINPSVGSSLGHVLPPGMSARFRIGTSLAQACQDLGYPGDVGYQTFLYSSEPDIRALLIFLAEKLPRDSPEDSHQPAGKSRTAEILPKKDAQNADAEQQEITSLHEQIDSLEQEIRGLSESNKLLQLTLGQVEAEVNERRRSGEQKEDVVRVKKRAVELLPDAENNLAKLQALVDTSGQRMVNLVGQWETHRVRLIDEYRELKRAHQEQEDTGTILREIRDLEEQIETETAKKLSNLQKILEDYKSIKQENSQLL
;
A
#
# COMPACT_ATOMS: atom_id res chain seq x y z
N GLN A 1 20.30 10.71 -1.44
CA GLN A 1 19.41 9.53 -1.56
C GLN A 1 18.76 9.56 -2.93
N SER A 2 18.61 8.41 -3.60
CA SER A 2 17.96 8.34 -4.92
C SER A 2 16.44 8.19 -4.75
N ILE A 3 15.64 8.80 -5.61
CA ILE A 3 14.16 8.68 -5.64
C ILE A 3 13.72 7.21 -5.72
N ARG A 4 14.58 6.32 -6.23
CA ARG A 4 14.36 4.87 -6.25
C ARG A 4 14.14 4.22 -4.87
N GLN A 5 14.54 4.87 -3.79
CA GLN A 5 14.39 4.36 -2.42
C GLN A 5 13.15 4.89 -1.70
N PHE A 6 12.35 5.73 -2.36
CA PHE A 6 11.16 6.30 -1.75
C PHE A 6 10.07 5.23 -1.72
N ASN A 7 9.68 4.81 -0.51
CA ASN A 7 8.49 4.01 -0.31
C ASN A 7 7.24 4.92 -0.30
N THR A 8 6.07 4.29 -0.42
CA THR A 8 4.78 4.96 -0.48
C THR A 8 4.53 5.89 0.69
N GLU A 9 4.97 5.50 1.89
CA GLU A 9 4.87 6.30 3.12
C GLU A 9 5.68 7.60 3.02
N LEU A 10 6.96 7.52 2.61
CA LEU A 10 7.83 8.69 2.44
C LEU A 10 7.31 9.65 1.36
N ILE A 11 6.73 9.12 0.28
CA ILE A 11 6.16 9.94 -0.80
C ILE A 11 4.98 10.76 -0.27
N VAL A 12 4.04 10.10 0.41
CA VAL A 12 2.87 10.77 0.99
C VAL A 12 3.30 11.81 2.02
N GLU A 13 4.24 11.45 2.89
CA GLU A 13 4.76 12.33 3.93
C GLU A 13 5.45 13.57 3.34
N ALA A 14 6.29 13.40 2.32
CA ALA A 14 6.97 14.49 1.63
C ALA A 14 5.98 15.45 0.96
N VAL A 15 4.99 14.92 0.23
CA VAL A 15 3.98 15.72 -0.46
C VAL A 15 3.14 16.52 0.54
N VAL A 16 2.69 15.90 1.64
CA VAL A 16 1.92 16.60 2.69
C VAL A 16 2.74 17.73 3.32
N ARG A 17 4.04 17.51 3.55
CA ARG A 17 4.91 18.58 4.07
C ARG A 17 5.05 19.74 3.11
N CYS A 18 5.30 19.47 1.82
CA CYS A 18 5.37 20.52 0.81
C CYS A 18 4.05 21.31 0.76
N LEU A 19 2.92 20.61 0.69
CA LEU A 19 1.59 21.23 0.66
C LEU A 19 1.31 22.08 1.91
N ARG A 20 1.79 21.67 3.09
CA ARG A 20 1.62 22.45 4.33
C ARG A 20 2.40 23.75 4.33
N VAL A 21 3.57 23.78 3.70
CA VAL A 21 4.36 25.00 3.57
C VAL A 21 3.77 25.92 2.51
N ILE A 22 3.32 25.37 1.39
CA ILE A 22 2.76 26.15 0.26
C ILE A 22 1.35 26.68 0.59
N ASN A 23 0.51 25.83 1.18
CA ASN A 23 -0.85 26.16 1.57
C ASN A 23 -1.17 25.54 2.94
N PRO A 24 -0.90 26.28 4.04
CA PRO A 24 -1.10 25.79 5.41
C PRO A 24 -2.51 25.31 5.71
N SER A 25 -3.53 25.91 5.07
CA SER A 25 -4.94 25.52 5.28
C SER A 25 -5.22 24.10 4.78
N VAL A 26 -4.78 23.77 3.57
CA VAL A 26 -4.97 22.45 2.96
C VAL A 26 -4.05 21.42 3.61
N GLY A 27 -2.76 21.73 3.76
CA GLY A 27 -1.78 20.78 4.32
C GLY A 27 -1.95 20.44 5.81
N SER A 28 -2.70 21.25 6.57
CA SER A 28 -3.06 20.92 7.96
C SER A 28 -4.23 19.94 8.05
N SER A 29 -5.09 19.90 7.03
CA SER A 29 -6.23 18.97 6.95
C SER A 29 -5.84 17.57 6.44
N LEU A 30 -4.67 17.43 5.81
CA LEU A 30 -4.19 16.19 5.21
C LEU A 30 -3.35 15.36 6.19
N GLY A 31 -3.64 14.06 6.27
CA GLY A 31 -2.87 13.10 7.06
C GLY A 31 -1.57 12.72 6.37
N HIS A 32 -0.44 12.84 7.08
CA HIS A 32 0.90 12.46 6.59
C HIS A 32 1.24 10.98 6.80
N VAL A 33 0.36 10.22 7.47
CA VAL A 33 0.55 8.79 7.78
C VAL A 33 -0.55 7.98 7.10
N LEU A 34 -0.16 6.90 6.41
CA LEU A 34 -1.11 6.02 5.75
C LEU A 34 -1.74 5.01 6.72
N PRO A 35 -3.08 4.92 6.77
CA PRO A 35 -3.80 3.93 7.59
C PRO A 35 -3.66 2.51 7.01
N PRO A 36 -3.91 1.45 7.79
CA PRO A 36 -3.78 0.07 7.31
C PRO A 36 -4.83 -0.34 6.28
N GLY A 37 -6.01 0.30 6.27
CA GLY A 37 -7.12 -0.04 5.37
C GLY A 37 -7.06 0.66 4.01
N MET A 38 -7.24 -0.10 2.92
CA MET A 38 -7.16 0.41 1.53
C MET A 38 -8.18 1.50 1.20
N SER A 39 -9.39 1.46 1.77
CA SER A 39 -10.40 2.50 1.55
C SER A 39 -9.98 3.86 2.12
N ALA A 40 -9.31 3.87 3.26
CA ALA A 40 -8.79 5.09 3.88
C ALA A 40 -7.53 5.59 3.15
N ARG A 41 -6.66 4.68 2.67
CA ARG A 41 -5.53 5.02 1.80
C ARG A 41 -5.99 5.65 0.48
N PHE A 42 -7.03 5.10 -0.15
CA PHE A 42 -7.65 5.65 -1.35
C PHE A 42 -8.11 7.09 -1.13
N ARG A 43 -8.87 7.35 -0.05
CA ARG A 43 -9.32 8.71 0.30
C ARG A 43 -8.16 9.70 0.44
N ILE A 44 -7.10 9.33 1.17
CA ILE A 44 -5.92 10.19 1.34
C ILE A 44 -5.26 10.45 -0.02
N GLY A 45 -5.04 9.40 -0.82
CA GLY A 45 -4.45 9.53 -2.16
C GLY A 45 -5.26 10.45 -3.08
N THR A 46 -6.59 10.34 -3.06
CA THR A 46 -7.47 11.24 -3.82
C THR A 46 -7.41 12.67 -3.32
N SER A 47 -7.40 12.90 -2.00
CA SER A 47 -7.28 14.25 -1.44
C SER A 47 -5.93 14.90 -1.76
N LEU A 48 -4.84 14.13 -1.77
CA LEU A 48 -3.52 14.61 -2.20
C LEU A 48 -3.50 14.96 -3.68
N ALA A 49 -4.06 14.09 -4.52
CA ALA A 49 -4.18 14.35 -5.96
C ALA A 49 -4.96 15.66 -6.21
N GLN A 50 -6.10 15.82 -5.55
CA GLN A 50 -6.92 17.04 -5.69
C GLN A 50 -6.15 18.28 -5.25
N ALA A 51 -5.46 18.24 -4.10
CA ALA A 51 -4.65 19.37 -3.63
C ALA A 51 -3.52 19.74 -4.62
N CYS A 52 -2.91 18.74 -5.26
CA CYS A 52 -1.89 18.99 -6.29
C CYS A 52 -2.50 19.55 -7.59
N GLN A 53 -3.68 19.08 -8.00
CA GLN A 53 -4.42 19.63 -9.15
C GLN A 53 -4.87 21.06 -8.91
N ASP A 54 -5.40 21.37 -7.72
CA ASP A 54 -5.84 22.71 -7.32
C ASP A 54 -4.66 23.69 -7.26
N LEU A 55 -3.45 23.20 -6.96
CA LEU A 55 -2.21 23.99 -7.04
C LEU A 55 -1.75 24.26 -8.48
N GLY A 56 -2.41 23.63 -9.47
CA GLY A 56 -2.13 23.80 -10.89
C GLY A 56 -1.08 22.83 -11.44
N TYR A 57 -0.98 21.61 -10.89
CA TYR A 57 -0.11 20.58 -11.47
C TYR A 57 -0.54 20.25 -12.91
N PRO A 58 0.35 20.35 -13.91
CA PRO A 58 -0.03 20.22 -15.32
C PRO A 58 -0.20 18.77 -15.80
N GLY A 59 0.28 17.79 -15.03
CA GLY A 59 0.16 16.37 -15.36
C GLY A 59 -1.07 15.71 -14.76
N ASP A 60 -1.40 14.51 -15.24
CA ASP A 60 -2.43 13.69 -14.60
C ASP A 60 -1.90 13.18 -13.24
N VAL A 61 -2.68 13.39 -12.19
CA VAL A 61 -2.35 12.95 -10.83
C VAL A 61 -3.59 12.36 -10.19
N GLY A 62 -3.46 11.13 -9.69
CA GLY A 62 -4.54 10.38 -9.05
C GLY A 62 -4.05 9.68 -7.79
N TYR A 63 -4.96 8.95 -7.13
CA TYR A 63 -4.58 8.19 -5.94
C TYR A 63 -3.50 7.13 -6.25
N GLN A 64 -3.48 6.60 -7.48
CA GLN A 64 -2.49 5.64 -7.96
C GLN A 64 -1.10 6.24 -7.98
N THR A 65 -0.95 7.54 -8.29
CA THR A 65 0.34 8.24 -8.29
C THR A 65 1.03 8.10 -6.95
N PHE A 66 0.28 8.13 -5.84
CA PHE A 66 0.85 7.99 -4.50
C PHE A 66 0.97 6.53 -4.06
N LEU A 67 -0.07 5.71 -4.26
CA LEU A 67 -0.11 4.33 -3.75
C LEU A 67 0.64 3.31 -4.60
N TYR A 68 0.79 3.57 -5.90
CA TYR A 68 1.40 2.70 -6.90
C TYR A 68 2.34 3.53 -7.79
N SER A 69 3.20 4.29 -7.13
CA SER A 69 3.99 5.36 -7.71
C SER A 69 4.99 4.87 -8.74
N SER A 70 5.12 5.61 -9.85
CA SER A 70 6.21 5.44 -10.80
C SER A 70 7.30 6.50 -10.54
N GLU A 71 8.57 6.13 -10.74
CA GLU A 71 9.72 7.03 -10.56
C GLU A 71 9.63 8.35 -11.39
N PRO A 72 9.24 8.34 -12.68
CA PRO A 72 9.10 9.57 -13.44
C PRO A 72 7.99 10.48 -12.92
N ASP A 73 6.83 9.92 -12.55
CA ASP A 73 5.67 10.71 -12.12
C ASP A 73 5.93 11.39 -10.77
N ILE A 74 6.50 10.65 -9.81
CA ILE A 74 6.84 11.21 -8.49
C ILE A 74 7.94 12.25 -8.58
N ARG A 75 8.93 12.04 -9.46
CA ARG A 75 9.97 13.04 -9.68
C ARG A 75 9.37 14.35 -10.22
N ALA A 76 8.52 14.26 -11.24
CA ALA A 76 7.87 15.43 -11.83
C ALA A 76 7.02 16.18 -10.78
N LEU A 77 6.24 15.44 -9.99
CA LEU A 77 5.40 16.00 -8.93
C LEU A 77 6.23 16.69 -7.84
N LEU A 78 7.30 16.07 -7.34
CA LEU A 78 8.13 16.64 -6.29
C LEU A 78 8.92 17.88 -6.76
N ILE A 79 9.37 17.89 -8.03
CA ILE A 79 10.01 19.08 -8.62
C ILE A 79 9.00 20.23 -8.69
N PHE A 80 7.80 19.98 -9.20
CA PHE A 80 6.73 20.98 -9.24
C PHE A 80 6.43 21.56 -7.85
N LEU A 81 6.29 20.71 -6.83
CA LEU A 81 6.04 21.16 -5.46
C LEU A 81 7.23 21.96 -4.90
N ALA A 82 8.46 21.53 -5.16
CA ALA A 82 9.66 22.22 -4.71
C ALA A 82 9.80 23.63 -5.32
N GLU A 83 9.40 23.81 -6.57
CA GLU A 83 9.39 25.12 -7.24
C GLU A 83 8.40 26.12 -6.63
N LYS A 84 7.34 25.61 -5.97
CA LYS A 84 6.29 26.41 -5.33
C LYS A 84 6.56 26.74 -3.87
N LEU A 85 7.64 26.22 -3.27
CA LEU A 85 8.01 26.55 -1.91
C LEU A 85 8.47 28.03 -1.81
N PRO A 86 8.13 28.74 -0.72
CA PRO A 86 8.65 30.08 -0.47
C PRO A 86 10.18 30.07 -0.50
N ARG A 87 10.80 30.99 -1.25
CA ARG A 87 12.25 31.19 -1.25
C ARG A 87 12.57 32.33 -0.29
N ASP A 88 13.35 32.05 0.75
CA ASP A 88 13.84 33.08 1.67
C ASP A 88 14.84 34.00 0.95
N SER A 89 14.44 35.24 0.69
CA SER A 89 15.34 36.37 0.44
C SER A 89 15.18 37.34 1.61
N PRO A 90 16.15 37.48 2.52
CA PRO A 90 16.06 38.41 3.63
C PRO A 90 16.78 39.71 3.27
N GLU A 91 16.05 40.76 2.90
CA GLU A 91 16.52 42.13 3.07
C GLU A 91 15.38 42.95 3.66
N ASP A 92 15.47 43.22 4.96
CA ASP A 92 14.96 44.45 5.55
C ASP A 92 15.70 44.68 6.88
N SER A 93 16.80 45.41 6.78
CA SER A 93 17.61 45.88 7.90
C SER A 93 16.91 47.04 8.60
N HIS A 94 16.30 46.79 9.75
CA HIS A 94 16.04 47.85 10.73
C HIS A 94 17.35 48.21 11.44
N GLN A 95 17.75 49.47 11.33
CA GLN A 95 18.81 50.07 12.13
C GLN A 95 18.23 51.27 12.90
N PRO A 96 18.22 51.28 14.24
CA PRO A 96 17.96 52.49 14.99
C PRO A 96 19.27 53.25 15.23
N ALA A 97 19.20 54.56 15.02
CA ALA A 97 20.31 55.50 15.14
C ALA A 97 20.77 55.67 16.61
N GLY A 98 22.09 55.81 16.80
CA GLY A 98 22.71 56.08 18.10
C GLY A 98 24.00 56.90 18.02
N LYS A 99 23.85 58.21 18.33
CA LYS A 99 24.78 59.13 19.03
C LYS A 99 26.05 59.68 18.33
N SER A 100 25.91 60.97 17.99
CA SER A 100 26.67 62.14 18.51
C SER A 100 28.14 62.36 18.11
N ARG A 101 28.43 63.53 17.49
CA ARG A 101 29.41 64.51 18.03
C ARG A 101 29.41 65.89 17.32
N THR A 102 29.26 66.92 18.15
CA THR A 102 29.92 68.26 18.16
C THR A 102 29.90 69.17 16.93
N ALA A 103 29.25 70.33 17.02
CA ALA A 103 29.91 71.59 17.45
C ALA A 103 29.02 72.83 17.18
N GLU A 104 28.61 73.48 18.26
CA GLU A 104 28.42 74.92 18.47
C GLU A 104 28.25 75.86 17.27
N ILE A 105 27.09 76.54 17.21
CA ILE A 105 26.99 78.02 17.22
C ILE A 105 25.75 78.41 18.04
N LEU A 106 25.95 79.14 19.14
CA LEU A 106 24.92 79.73 19.98
C LEU A 106 24.23 80.90 19.24
N PRO A 107 22.94 81.18 19.51
CA PRO A 107 22.68 82.36 20.33
C PRO A 107 21.78 82.03 21.52
N LYS A 108 22.06 82.72 22.64
CA LYS A 108 21.37 82.60 23.93
C LYS A 108 19.85 82.71 23.72
N LYS A 109 19.11 81.66 24.06
CA LYS A 109 17.69 81.75 24.42
C LYS A 109 17.56 81.53 25.92
N ASP A 110 17.08 82.59 26.56
CA ASP A 110 16.52 82.76 27.90
C ASP A 110 16.46 81.52 28.82
N ALA A 111 17.15 81.61 29.97
CA ALA A 111 17.10 80.61 31.05
C ALA A 111 15.69 80.40 31.67
N GLN A 112 14.71 81.25 31.32
CA GLN A 112 13.30 81.10 31.70
C GLN A 112 12.50 80.19 30.75
N ASN A 113 12.97 79.98 29.52
CA ASN A 113 12.28 79.10 28.55
C ASN A 113 12.65 77.62 28.77
N ALA A 114 13.86 77.34 29.27
CA ALA A 114 14.34 75.99 29.53
C ALA A 114 13.57 75.28 30.67
N ASP A 115 13.18 76.02 31.72
CA ASP A 115 12.47 75.44 32.87
C ASP A 115 11.01 75.08 32.53
N ALA A 116 10.36 75.89 31.68
CA ALA A 116 9.03 75.63 31.15
C ALA A 116 9.01 74.44 30.17
N GLU A 117 9.99 74.37 29.25
CA GLU A 117 10.19 73.23 28.36
C GLU A 117 10.46 71.95 29.17
N GLN A 118 11.23 72.03 30.26
CA GLN A 118 11.52 70.88 31.13
C GLN A 118 10.28 70.37 31.89
N GLN A 119 9.40 71.26 32.35
CA GLN A 119 8.13 70.89 32.99
C GLN A 119 7.16 70.22 32.01
N GLU A 120 7.06 70.74 30.78
CA GLU A 120 6.23 70.15 29.73
C GLU A 120 6.72 68.75 29.34
N ILE A 121 8.04 68.58 29.19
CA ILE A 121 8.69 67.29 28.96
C ILE A 121 8.36 66.31 30.10
N THR A 122 8.35 66.77 31.35
CA THR A 122 8.05 65.89 32.51
C THR A 122 6.59 65.43 32.50
N SER A 123 5.64 66.33 32.22
CA SER A 123 4.21 65.99 32.07
C SER A 123 3.96 64.99 30.94
N LEU A 124 4.61 65.19 29.79
CA LEU A 124 4.53 64.25 28.67
C LEU A 124 5.13 62.88 29.01
N HIS A 125 6.22 62.82 29.77
CA HIS A 125 6.77 61.55 30.24
C HIS A 125 5.80 60.82 31.18
N GLU A 126 5.15 61.51 32.12
CA GLU A 126 4.15 60.90 32.99
C GLU A 126 2.94 60.36 32.20
N GLN A 127 2.50 61.08 31.16
CA GLN A 127 1.45 60.60 30.26
C GLN A 127 1.88 59.38 29.46
N ILE A 128 3.13 59.36 28.97
CA ILE A 128 3.71 58.20 28.28
C ILE A 128 3.74 56.99 29.22
N ASP A 129 4.23 57.15 30.46
CA ASP A 129 4.31 56.06 31.43
C ASP A 129 2.94 55.48 31.77
N SER A 130 1.92 56.34 31.91
CA SER A 130 0.53 55.93 32.11
C SER A 130 -0.01 55.12 30.94
N LEU A 131 0.18 55.61 29.71
CA LEU A 131 -0.26 54.91 28.49
C LEU A 131 0.49 53.59 28.31
N GLU A 132 1.77 53.53 28.63
CA GLU A 132 2.54 52.29 28.59
C GLU A 132 2.01 51.25 29.58
N GLN A 133 1.60 51.68 30.78
CA GLN A 133 1.02 50.77 31.78
C GLN A 133 -0.35 50.24 31.32
N GLU A 134 -1.17 51.07 30.68
CA GLU A 134 -2.45 50.66 30.10
C GLU A 134 -2.27 49.67 28.95
N ILE A 135 -1.31 49.93 28.04
CA ILE A 135 -0.95 49.00 26.95
C ILE A 135 -0.49 47.65 27.51
N ARG A 136 0.34 47.65 28.57
CA ARG A 136 0.76 46.41 29.26
C ARG A 136 -0.43 45.62 29.79
N GLY A 137 -1.35 46.28 30.50
CA GLY A 137 -2.56 45.63 31.03
C GLY A 137 -3.49 45.07 29.96
N LEU A 138 -3.70 45.83 28.87
CA LEU A 138 -4.47 45.37 27.71
C LEU A 138 -3.82 44.18 27.02
N SER A 139 -2.48 44.17 26.91
CA SER A 139 -1.72 43.05 26.34
C SER A 139 -1.89 41.77 27.15
N GLU A 140 -1.82 41.86 28.49
CA GLU A 140 -2.04 40.73 29.39
C GLU A 140 -3.48 40.21 29.31
N SER A 141 -4.47 41.10 29.30
CA SER A 141 -5.88 40.76 29.13
C SER A 141 -6.14 40.07 27.78
N ASN A 142 -5.56 40.58 26.69
CA ASN A 142 -5.67 39.97 25.37
C ASN A 142 -5.07 38.55 25.35
N LYS A 143 -3.92 38.36 26.00
CA LYS A 143 -3.30 37.04 26.13
C LYS A 143 -4.20 36.05 26.90
N LEU A 144 -4.87 36.50 27.97
CA LEU A 144 -5.81 35.68 28.72
C LEU A 144 -7.04 35.31 27.88
N LEU A 145 -7.58 36.27 27.13
CA LEU A 145 -8.70 36.04 26.22
C LEU A 145 -8.34 35.04 25.11
N GLN A 146 -7.13 35.12 24.54
CA GLN A 146 -6.65 34.15 23.54
C GLN A 146 -6.57 32.73 24.11
N LEU A 147 -6.06 32.56 25.33
CA LEU A 147 -6.00 31.26 25.99
C LEU A 147 -7.41 30.70 26.25
N THR A 148 -8.32 31.55 26.72
CA THR A 148 -9.71 31.16 27.02
C THR A 148 -10.45 30.79 25.74
N LEU A 149 -10.26 31.56 24.66
CA LEU A 149 -10.82 31.27 23.35
C LEU A 149 -10.36 29.90 22.84
N GLY A 150 -9.05 29.61 22.90
CA GLY A 150 -8.52 28.32 22.48
C GLY A 150 -9.07 27.13 23.29
N GLN A 151 -9.30 27.31 24.59
CA GLN A 151 -9.95 26.28 25.43
C GLN A 151 -11.40 26.04 25.00
N VAL A 152 -12.18 27.11 24.81
CA VAL A 152 -13.57 27.00 24.37
C VAL A 152 -13.66 26.38 22.98
N GLU A 153 -12.78 26.74 22.05
CA GLU A 153 -12.69 26.13 20.72
C GLU A 153 -12.39 24.62 20.79
N ALA A 154 -11.52 24.19 21.70
CA ALA A 154 -11.23 22.78 21.92
C ALA A 154 -12.47 22.03 22.45
N GLU A 155 -13.15 22.58 23.46
CA GLU A 155 -14.37 21.98 24.01
C GLU A 155 -15.50 21.89 22.98
N VAL A 156 -15.71 22.95 22.19
CA VAL A 156 -16.71 22.96 21.11
C VAL A 156 -16.40 21.88 20.09
N ASN A 157 -15.13 21.73 19.71
CA ASN A 157 -14.71 20.68 18.78
C ASN A 157 -14.94 19.27 19.33
N GLU A 158 -14.67 19.04 20.61
CA GLU A 158 -14.92 17.75 21.25
C GLU A 158 -16.42 17.44 21.33
N ARG A 159 -17.23 18.40 21.77
CA ARG A 159 -18.69 18.25 21.82
C ARG A 159 -19.28 17.98 20.44
N ARG A 160 -18.79 18.67 19.40
CA ARG A 160 -19.20 18.43 18.01
C ARG A 160 -18.88 17.00 17.57
N ARG A 161 -17.66 16.51 17.79
CA ARG A 161 -17.29 15.11 17.46
C ARG A 161 -18.16 14.09 18.21
N SER A 162 -18.43 14.33 19.49
CA SER A 162 -19.34 13.48 20.26
C SER A 162 -20.77 13.50 19.72
N GLY A 163 -21.24 14.68 19.28
CA GLY A 163 -22.52 14.85 18.60
C GLY A 163 -22.62 14.01 17.32
N GLU A 164 -21.62 14.13 16.44
CA GLU A 164 -21.54 13.36 15.19
C GLU A 164 -21.57 11.85 15.44
N GLN A 165 -20.80 11.35 16.42
CA GLN A 165 -20.84 9.93 16.81
C GLN A 165 -22.22 9.48 17.29
N LYS A 166 -22.89 10.30 18.11
CA LYS A 166 -24.23 9.99 18.59
C LYS A 166 -25.26 10.01 17.46
N GLU A 167 -25.14 10.94 16.53
CA GLU A 167 -25.99 11.04 15.36
C GLU A 167 -25.86 9.80 14.46
N ASP A 168 -24.63 9.30 14.25
CA ASP A 168 -24.39 8.05 13.54
C ASP A 168 -25.09 6.86 14.20
N VAL A 169 -24.99 6.75 15.52
CA VAL A 169 -25.67 5.69 16.29
C VAL A 169 -27.18 5.80 16.17
N VAL A 170 -27.74 7.02 16.28
CA VAL A 170 -29.18 7.26 16.13
C VAL A 170 -29.64 6.92 14.72
N ARG A 171 -28.86 7.26 13.69
CA ARG A 171 -29.18 6.96 12.29
C ARG A 171 -29.30 5.46 12.05
N VAL A 172 -28.34 4.67 12.53
CA VAL A 172 -28.39 3.19 12.42
C VAL A 172 -29.60 2.64 13.18
N LYS A 173 -29.84 3.10 14.42
CA LYS A 173 -30.99 2.67 15.23
C LYS A 173 -32.32 3.00 14.56
N LYS A 174 -32.46 4.20 13.99
CA LYS A 174 -33.67 4.62 13.27
C LYS A 174 -33.96 3.69 12.10
N ARG A 175 -32.94 3.38 11.29
CA ARG A 175 -33.08 2.43 10.18
C ARG A 175 -33.45 1.02 10.65
N ALA A 176 -32.88 0.56 11.76
CA ALA A 176 -33.25 -0.73 12.35
C ALA A 176 -34.72 -0.75 12.80
N VAL A 177 -35.19 0.33 13.44
CA VAL A 177 -36.60 0.48 13.85
C VAL A 177 -37.54 0.49 12.66
N GLU A 178 -37.17 1.16 11.56
CA GLU A 178 -37.97 1.19 10.31
C GLU A 178 -38.12 -0.21 9.67
N LEU A 179 -37.21 -1.14 9.95
CA LEU A 179 -37.25 -2.51 9.44
C LEU A 179 -38.04 -3.48 10.35
N LEU A 180 -38.36 -3.09 11.59
CA LEU A 180 -39.10 -3.94 12.54
C LEU A 180 -40.54 -4.28 12.12
N PRO A 181 -41.33 -3.34 11.55
CA PRO A 181 -42.70 -3.65 11.14
C PRO A 181 -42.80 -4.74 10.07
N ASP A 182 -41.75 -4.93 9.27
CA ASP A 182 -41.66 -5.93 8.20
C ASP A 182 -40.57 -6.98 8.48
N ALA A 183 -40.25 -7.22 9.76
CA ALA A 183 -39.15 -8.08 10.18
C ALA A 183 -39.29 -9.52 9.67
N GLU A 184 -40.51 -10.07 9.68
CA GLU A 184 -40.78 -11.43 9.20
C GLU A 184 -40.48 -11.59 7.71
N ASN A 185 -40.93 -10.65 6.88
CA ASN A 185 -40.65 -10.67 5.43
C ASN A 185 -39.17 -10.42 5.13
N ASN A 186 -38.51 -9.54 5.86
CA ASN A 186 -37.08 -9.29 5.72
C ASN A 186 -36.27 -10.55 6.08
N LEU A 187 -36.63 -11.22 7.18
CA LEU A 187 -36.01 -12.49 7.58
C LEU A 187 -36.27 -13.57 6.55
N ALA A 188 -37.49 -13.69 6.02
CA ALA A 188 -37.83 -14.67 4.98
C ALA A 188 -37.01 -14.46 3.70
N LYS A 189 -36.81 -13.21 3.25
CA LYS A 189 -35.96 -12.89 2.09
C LYS A 189 -34.50 -13.26 2.34
N LEU A 190 -33.97 -12.97 3.53
CA LEU A 190 -32.60 -13.33 3.89
C LEU A 190 -32.43 -14.85 3.98
N GLN A 191 -33.40 -15.55 4.58
CA GLN A 191 -33.41 -17.01 4.63
C GLN A 191 -33.42 -17.61 3.23
N ALA A 192 -34.28 -17.11 2.33
CA ALA A 192 -34.33 -17.57 0.94
C ALA A 192 -33.01 -17.35 0.19
N LEU A 193 -32.30 -16.24 0.44
CA LEU A 193 -30.98 -15.99 -0.14
C LEU A 193 -29.94 -16.98 0.39
N VAL A 194 -29.93 -17.24 1.70
CA VAL A 194 -29.05 -18.22 2.34
C VAL A 194 -29.34 -19.61 1.78
N ASP A 195 -30.59 -20.03 1.73
CA ASP A 195 -31.01 -21.33 1.20
C ASP A 195 -30.63 -21.49 -0.27
N THR A 196 -30.84 -20.44 -1.09
CA THR A 196 -30.42 -20.43 -2.49
C THR A 196 -28.90 -20.60 -2.63
N SER A 197 -28.12 -19.91 -1.79
CA SER A 197 -26.66 -20.04 -1.81
C SER A 197 -26.20 -21.43 -1.34
N GLY A 198 -26.86 -21.99 -0.31
CA GLY A 198 -26.59 -23.34 0.18
C GLY A 198 -26.89 -24.40 -0.86
N GLN A 199 -28.02 -24.29 -1.56
CA GLN A 199 -28.38 -25.21 -2.64
C GLN A 199 -27.38 -25.15 -3.81
N ARG A 200 -26.90 -23.96 -4.17
CA ARG A 200 -25.83 -23.82 -5.18
C ARG A 200 -24.56 -24.54 -4.77
N MET A 201 -24.16 -24.45 -3.49
CA MET A 201 -22.99 -25.14 -2.97
C MET A 201 -23.16 -26.66 -3.00
N VAL A 202 -24.31 -27.18 -2.57
CA VAL A 202 -24.63 -28.61 -2.63
C VAL A 202 -24.55 -29.12 -4.07
N ASN A 203 -25.10 -28.38 -5.03
CA ASN A 203 -25.04 -28.74 -6.45
C ASN A 203 -23.60 -28.78 -6.97
N LEU A 204 -22.78 -27.78 -6.63
CA LEU A 204 -21.36 -27.74 -7.03
C LEU A 204 -20.56 -28.90 -6.44
N VAL A 205 -20.79 -29.24 -5.16
CA VAL A 205 -20.15 -30.39 -4.51
C VAL A 205 -20.57 -31.69 -5.21
N GLY A 206 -21.85 -31.86 -5.52
CA GLY A 206 -22.33 -33.02 -6.27
C GLY A 206 -21.70 -33.16 -7.66
N GLN A 207 -21.57 -32.06 -8.39
CA GLN A 207 -20.88 -32.04 -9.69
C GLN A 207 -19.40 -32.40 -9.55
N TRP A 208 -18.71 -31.78 -8.59
CA TRP A 208 -17.30 -32.06 -8.34
C TRP A 208 -17.05 -33.52 -7.96
N GLU A 209 -17.85 -34.08 -7.06
CA GLU A 209 -17.71 -35.46 -6.61
C GLU A 209 -17.96 -36.44 -7.76
N THR A 210 -18.96 -36.18 -8.60
CA THR A 210 -19.24 -36.99 -9.80
C THR A 210 -18.04 -37.03 -10.74
N HIS A 211 -17.44 -35.87 -11.05
CA HIS A 211 -16.26 -35.81 -11.91
C HIS A 211 -15.03 -36.42 -11.26
N ARG A 212 -14.83 -36.17 -9.96
CA ARG A 212 -13.68 -36.67 -9.21
C ARG A 212 -13.66 -38.20 -9.15
N VAL A 213 -14.80 -38.82 -8.85
CA VAL A 213 -14.91 -40.29 -8.78
C VAL A 213 -14.60 -40.91 -10.14
N ARG A 214 -15.18 -40.39 -11.22
CA ARG A 214 -14.91 -40.87 -12.59
C ARG A 214 -13.42 -40.81 -12.94
N LEU A 215 -12.76 -39.68 -12.66
CA LEU A 215 -11.34 -39.52 -12.97
C LEU A 215 -10.45 -40.45 -12.14
N ILE A 216 -10.81 -40.70 -10.88
CA ILE A 216 -10.08 -41.65 -10.02
C ILE A 216 -10.23 -43.07 -10.55
N ASP A 217 -11.41 -43.46 -11.01
CA ASP A 217 -11.65 -44.79 -11.55
C ASP A 217 -10.91 -44.99 -12.88
N GLU A 218 -10.96 -44.01 -13.79
CA GLU A 218 -10.17 -44.02 -15.04
C GLU A 218 -8.66 -44.12 -14.76
N TYR A 219 -8.15 -43.35 -13.78
CA TYR A 219 -6.76 -43.44 -13.37
C TYR A 219 -6.38 -44.83 -12.86
N ARG A 220 -7.24 -45.45 -12.05
CA ARG A 220 -7.01 -46.81 -11.52
C ARG A 220 -7.00 -47.85 -12.63
N GLU A 221 -7.89 -47.74 -13.60
CA GLU A 221 -7.94 -48.64 -14.76
C GLU A 221 -6.70 -48.49 -15.63
N LEU A 222 -6.32 -47.26 -15.97
CA LEU A 222 -5.10 -46.99 -16.74
C LEU A 222 -3.85 -47.51 -16.03
N LYS A 223 -3.77 -47.32 -14.71
CA LYS A 223 -2.65 -47.83 -13.92
C LYS A 223 -2.58 -49.36 -13.94
N ARG A 224 -3.73 -50.04 -13.86
CA ARG A 224 -3.80 -51.51 -13.95
C ARG A 224 -3.35 -52.00 -15.32
N ALA A 225 -3.91 -51.42 -16.40
CA ALA A 225 -3.56 -51.78 -17.76
C ALA A 225 -2.07 -51.56 -18.07
N HIS A 226 -1.48 -50.49 -17.53
CA HIS A 226 -0.05 -50.24 -17.67
C HIS A 226 0.80 -51.32 -16.99
N GLN A 227 0.43 -51.74 -15.78
CA GLN A 227 1.13 -52.84 -15.08
C GLN A 227 1.03 -54.15 -15.88
N GLU A 228 -0.17 -54.49 -16.36
CA GLU A 228 -0.38 -55.69 -17.19
C GLU A 228 0.46 -55.64 -18.48
N GLN A 229 0.64 -54.46 -19.07
CA GLN A 229 1.50 -54.25 -20.23
C GLN A 229 2.98 -54.49 -19.90
N GLU A 230 3.47 -54.03 -18.74
CA GLU A 230 4.85 -54.28 -18.29
C GLU A 230 5.11 -55.76 -18.02
N ASP A 231 4.16 -56.43 -17.36
CA ASP A 231 4.22 -57.85 -17.07
C ASP A 231 4.23 -58.67 -18.37
N THR A 232 3.35 -58.33 -19.32
CA THR A 232 3.32 -58.94 -20.66
C THR A 232 4.64 -58.70 -21.41
N GLY A 233 5.19 -57.49 -21.34
CA GLY A 233 6.48 -57.16 -21.95
C GLY A 233 7.64 -57.96 -21.35
N THR A 234 7.56 -58.31 -20.07
CA THR A 234 8.55 -59.18 -19.39
C THR A 234 8.45 -60.61 -19.90
N ILE A 235 7.24 -61.18 -19.95
CA ILE A 235 6.99 -62.52 -20.49
C ILE A 235 7.44 -62.62 -21.96
N LEU A 236 7.20 -61.59 -22.78
CA LEU A 236 7.63 -61.59 -24.18
C LEU A 236 9.16 -61.62 -24.34
N ARG A 237 9.91 -60.97 -23.44
CA ARG A 237 11.38 -61.06 -23.44
C ARG A 237 11.84 -62.47 -23.07
N GLU A 238 11.24 -63.06 -22.04
CA GLU A 238 11.54 -64.44 -21.63
C GLU A 238 11.24 -65.44 -22.74
N ILE A 239 10.12 -65.30 -23.45
CA ILE A 239 9.78 -66.15 -24.60
C ILE A 239 10.86 -66.01 -25.69
N ARG A 240 11.27 -64.80 -26.03
CA ARG A 240 12.31 -64.57 -27.04
C ARG A 240 13.65 -65.19 -26.65
N ASP A 241 14.04 -65.06 -25.39
CA ASP A 241 15.29 -65.66 -24.88
C ASP A 241 15.22 -67.20 -24.94
N LEU A 242 14.07 -67.79 -24.61
CA LEU A 242 13.84 -69.23 -24.74
C LEU A 242 13.84 -69.69 -26.21
N GLU A 243 13.25 -68.92 -27.12
CA GLU A 243 13.28 -69.20 -28.56
C GLU A 243 14.74 -69.21 -29.07
N GLU A 244 15.56 -68.22 -28.70
CA GLU A 244 16.99 -68.19 -29.07
C GLU A 244 17.77 -69.37 -28.46
N GLN A 245 17.48 -69.77 -27.23
CA GLN A 245 18.06 -70.96 -26.62
C GLN A 245 17.68 -72.24 -27.39
N ILE A 246 16.43 -72.37 -27.82
CA ILE A 246 15.97 -73.51 -28.63
C ILE A 246 16.70 -73.53 -29.97
N GLU A 247 16.81 -72.38 -30.67
CA GLU A 247 17.52 -72.28 -31.94
C GLU A 247 19.00 -72.64 -31.81
N THR A 248 19.68 -72.15 -30.77
CA THR A 248 21.10 -72.48 -30.55
C THR A 248 21.30 -73.95 -30.20
N GLU A 249 20.46 -74.55 -29.36
CA GLU A 249 20.54 -75.97 -29.01
C GLU A 249 20.20 -76.89 -30.19
N THR A 250 19.21 -76.52 -31.01
CA THR A 250 18.89 -77.26 -32.24
C THR A 250 20.03 -77.21 -33.25
N ALA A 251 20.66 -76.05 -33.46
CA ALA A 251 21.86 -75.91 -34.31
C ALA A 251 23.04 -76.75 -33.79
N LYS A 252 23.31 -76.73 -32.48
CA LYS A 252 24.35 -77.58 -31.86
C LYS A 252 24.08 -79.06 -32.08
N LYS A 253 22.85 -79.52 -31.83
CA LYS A 253 22.45 -80.93 -32.04
C LYS A 253 22.59 -81.35 -33.51
N LEU A 254 22.18 -80.50 -34.45
CA LEU A 254 22.35 -80.75 -35.89
C LEU A 254 23.83 -80.89 -36.27
N SER A 255 24.70 -79.98 -35.79
CA SER A 255 26.15 -80.06 -36.03
C SER A 255 26.76 -81.34 -35.45
N ASN A 256 26.37 -81.73 -34.23
CA ASN A 256 26.84 -82.96 -33.60
C ASN A 256 26.41 -84.20 -34.40
N LEU A 257 25.16 -84.24 -34.89
CA LEU A 257 24.66 -85.32 -35.73
C LEU A 257 25.41 -85.39 -37.07
N GLN A 258 25.73 -84.24 -37.69
CA GLN A 258 26.53 -84.19 -38.91
C GLN A 258 27.92 -84.78 -38.70
N LYS A 259 28.60 -84.42 -37.60
CA LYS A 259 29.92 -84.99 -37.23
C LYS A 259 29.85 -86.50 -37.04
N ILE A 260 28.88 -87.00 -36.28
CA ILE A 260 28.70 -88.45 -36.08
C ILE A 260 28.45 -89.18 -37.41
N LEU A 261 27.68 -88.57 -38.33
CA LEU A 261 27.45 -89.14 -39.66
C LEU A 261 28.73 -89.17 -40.51
N GLU A 262 29.58 -88.14 -40.41
CA GLU A 262 30.90 -88.11 -41.06
C GLU A 262 31.83 -89.18 -40.49
N ASP A 263 31.95 -89.27 -39.17
CA ASP A 263 32.76 -90.29 -38.49
C ASP A 263 32.30 -91.71 -38.87
N TYR A 264 30.99 -91.97 -38.87
CA TYR A 264 30.42 -93.26 -39.28
C TYR A 264 30.77 -93.61 -40.74
N LYS A 265 30.72 -92.63 -41.65
CA LYS A 265 31.12 -92.84 -43.06
C LYS A 265 32.60 -93.15 -43.18
N SER A 266 33.48 -92.45 -42.45
CA SER A 266 34.92 -92.72 -42.42
C SER A 266 35.21 -94.14 -41.96
N ILE A 267 34.65 -94.54 -40.81
CA ILE A 267 34.83 -95.90 -40.25
C ILE A 267 34.31 -96.97 -41.21
N LYS A 268 33.15 -96.74 -41.85
CA LYS A 268 32.61 -97.68 -42.84
C LYS A 268 33.56 -97.83 -44.05
N GLN A 269 34.13 -96.72 -44.52
CA GLN A 269 35.10 -96.72 -45.62
C GLN A 269 36.39 -97.44 -45.22
N GLU A 270 36.95 -97.15 -44.05
CA GLU A 270 38.13 -97.84 -43.50
C GLU A 270 37.90 -99.36 -43.38
N ASN A 271 36.77 -99.77 -42.80
CA ASN A 271 36.41 -101.18 -42.68
C ASN A 271 36.28 -101.89 -44.04
N SER A 272 35.81 -101.19 -45.09
CA SER A 272 35.71 -101.76 -46.44
C SER A 272 37.06 -101.91 -47.15
N GLN A 273 38.09 -101.18 -46.73
CA GLN A 273 39.45 -101.29 -47.27
C GLN A 273 40.28 -102.37 -46.57
N LEU A 274 39.84 -102.82 -45.38
CA LEU A 274 40.50 -103.85 -44.57
C LEU A 274 40.02 -105.29 -44.85
N LEU A 275 38.94 -105.45 -45.64
CA LEU A 275 38.36 -106.72 -46.09
C LEU A 275 38.74 -107.00 -47.55
#